data_AF-A0A1G4AIH1-F1
#
_entry.id   AF-A0A1G4AIH1-F1
#
_cell.length_a   1.000
_cell.length_b   1.000
_cell.length_c   1.000
_cell.angle_alpha   90.00
_cell.angle_beta   90.00
_cell.angle_gamma   90.00
#
_symmetry.space_group_name_H-M   'P 1'
#
loop_
_entity.id
_entity.type
_entity.pdbx_description
1 polymer ?
#
loop_
_entity_poly.entity_id
_entity_poly.type
_entity_poly.pdbx_seq_one_letter_code
_entity_poly.pdbx_strand_id
1 'polypeptide(L)'
;EPYMLARNLPGVVVLVDKNRVKAGTHAIRRFGCDTLVLDDGFQYLPLKGRLNLVLVDKTNPFGNGYLLPRGILREPVKHLRRASYVFLTKSNGQRDPELEDLIQRHNPGVDVIECAHRPQYLQRVGVEERRPLGHLQKRRIGAFSGIATPESFEHFLRELGAELVTTQRFLDHYRFTAEDLAETFNEARTAGAEFLVTTEKDAVRLDEKQSFPLPLYYLRMEIELIRGAKDFQEAVSRICFPETGSRAPMPLAK
;
A
#
# COMPACT_ATOMS: atom_id res chain seq x y z
N GLU A 1 -1.26 -10.61 1.99
CA GLU A 1 -1.76 -9.25 2.33
C GLU A 1 -2.72 -9.25 3.51
N PRO A 2 -3.80 -10.07 3.58
CA PRO A 2 -4.73 -10.03 4.71
C PRO A 2 -4.07 -10.26 6.08
N TYR A 3 -3.09 -11.18 6.13
CA TYR A 3 -2.31 -11.45 7.34
C TYR A 3 -1.49 -10.23 7.81
N MET A 4 -0.90 -9.47 6.86
CA MET A 4 -0.19 -8.21 7.17
C MET A 4 -1.14 -7.19 7.79
N LEU A 5 -2.33 -7.02 7.21
CA LEU A 5 -3.35 -6.10 7.73
C LEU A 5 -3.78 -6.48 9.14
N ALA A 6 -4.06 -7.77 9.39
CA ALA A 6 -4.46 -8.26 10.70
C ALA A 6 -3.36 -8.04 11.76
N ARG A 7 -2.10 -8.22 11.39
CA ARG A 7 -0.95 -7.97 12.27
C ARG A 7 -0.79 -6.49 12.58
N ASN A 8 -0.97 -5.62 11.58
CA ASN A 8 -0.75 -4.18 11.72
C ASN A 8 -1.90 -3.44 12.38
N LEU A 9 -3.09 -4.04 12.43
CA LEU A 9 -4.32 -3.42 12.93
C LEU A 9 -4.88 -4.24 14.10
N PRO A 10 -4.21 -4.25 15.27
CA PRO A 10 -4.72 -4.94 16.44
C PRO A 10 -6.11 -4.38 16.81
N GLY A 11 -7.06 -5.30 17.02
CA GLY A 11 -8.46 -4.95 17.30
C GLY A 11 -9.36 -4.81 16.07
N VAL A 12 -8.82 -4.86 14.84
CA VAL A 12 -9.61 -4.86 13.61
C VAL A 12 -9.87 -6.29 13.12
N VAL A 13 -11.13 -6.61 12.83
CA VAL A 13 -11.52 -7.91 12.27
C VAL A 13 -11.21 -7.94 10.78
N VAL A 14 -10.27 -8.80 10.37
CA VAL A 14 -9.92 -9.01 8.97
C VAL A 14 -10.52 -10.32 8.47
N LEU A 15 -11.42 -10.24 7.48
CA LEU A 15 -12.07 -11.40 6.88
C LEU A 15 -11.65 -11.57 5.41
N VAL A 16 -11.39 -12.81 5.02
CA VAL A 16 -11.03 -13.18 3.64
C VAL A 16 -12.13 -14.06 3.07
N ASP A 17 -12.90 -13.56 2.11
CA ASP A 17 -13.90 -14.32 1.37
C ASP A 17 -14.06 -13.71 -0.03
N LYS A 18 -14.33 -14.54 -1.05
CA LYS A 18 -14.67 -14.08 -2.40
C LYS A 18 -16.07 -13.43 -2.43
N ASN A 19 -16.96 -13.80 -1.53
CA ASN A 19 -18.26 -13.18 -1.38
C ASN A 19 -18.21 -12.14 -0.25
N ARG A 20 -18.06 -10.87 -0.62
CA ARG A 20 -17.85 -9.77 0.33
C ARG A 20 -19.17 -9.38 1.01
N VAL A 21 -20.31 -9.65 0.37
CA VAL A 21 -21.64 -9.52 1.00
C VAL A 21 -21.79 -10.52 2.15
N LYS A 22 -21.41 -11.77 1.93
CA LYS A 22 -21.42 -12.82 2.96
C LYS A 22 -20.45 -12.49 4.09
N ALA A 23 -19.21 -12.13 3.77
CA ALA A 23 -18.21 -11.75 4.77
C ALA A 23 -18.64 -10.52 5.58
N GLY A 24 -19.16 -9.48 4.94
CA GLY A 24 -19.67 -8.29 5.63
C GLY A 24 -20.84 -8.62 6.58
N THR A 25 -21.79 -9.44 6.11
CA THR A 25 -22.90 -9.92 6.96
C THR A 25 -22.39 -10.72 8.16
N HIS A 26 -21.37 -11.57 7.95
CA HIS A 26 -20.72 -12.31 9.03
C HIS A 26 -20.01 -11.37 10.01
N ALA A 27 -19.28 -10.37 9.52
CA ALA A 27 -18.60 -9.37 10.36
C ALA A 27 -19.59 -8.67 11.30
N ILE A 28 -20.70 -8.18 10.75
CA ILE A 28 -21.76 -7.49 11.52
C ILE A 28 -22.37 -8.43 12.55
N ARG A 29 -22.82 -9.63 12.15
CA ARG A 29 -23.56 -10.54 13.04
C ARG A 29 -22.69 -11.17 14.13
N ARG A 30 -21.45 -11.53 13.80
CA ARG A 30 -20.57 -12.30 14.70
C ARG A 30 -19.72 -11.40 15.60
N PHE A 31 -19.27 -10.28 15.06
CA PHE A 31 -18.30 -9.39 15.71
C PHE A 31 -18.87 -8.00 16.02
N GLY A 32 -20.10 -7.69 15.59
CA GLY A 32 -20.73 -6.40 15.88
C GLY A 32 -20.11 -5.23 15.11
N CYS A 33 -19.41 -5.48 14.00
CA CYS A 33 -18.79 -4.42 13.22
C CYS A 33 -19.83 -3.41 12.72
N ASP A 34 -19.63 -2.12 12.99
CA ASP A 34 -20.46 -1.01 12.50
C ASP A 34 -19.95 -0.44 11.16
N THR A 35 -18.68 -0.67 10.84
CA THR A 35 -17.97 -0.12 9.70
C THR A 35 -17.23 -1.23 8.97
N LEU A 36 -17.39 -1.27 7.64
CA LEU A 36 -16.73 -2.24 6.77
C LEU A 36 -15.81 -1.49 5.80
N VAL A 37 -14.56 -1.92 5.71
CA VAL A 37 -13.59 -1.45 4.70
C VAL A 37 -13.31 -2.59 3.75
N LEU A 38 -13.53 -2.37 2.46
CA LEU A 38 -13.22 -3.34 1.42
C LEU A 38 -11.87 -2.97 0.81
N ASP A 39 -10.84 -3.75 1.12
CA ASP A 39 -9.57 -3.71 0.40
C ASP A 39 -9.78 -4.19 -1.05
N ASP A 40 -9.25 -3.44 -2.01
CA ASP A 40 -9.46 -3.62 -3.46
C ASP A 40 -10.96 -3.77 -3.87
N GLY A 41 -11.83 -2.97 -3.25
CA GLY A 41 -13.29 -3.10 -3.38
C GLY A 41 -13.95 -2.35 -4.54
N PHE A 42 -13.23 -1.52 -5.30
CA PHE A 42 -13.86 -0.56 -6.23
C PHE A 42 -14.64 -1.25 -7.37
N GLN A 43 -14.15 -2.40 -7.84
CA GLN A 43 -14.77 -3.26 -8.85
C GLN A 43 -15.90 -4.14 -8.27
N TYR A 44 -16.03 -4.24 -6.95
CA TYR A 44 -16.98 -5.14 -6.31
C TYR A 44 -18.39 -4.52 -6.27
N LEU A 45 -19.08 -4.55 -7.40
CA LEU A 45 -20.43 -3.98 -7.57
C LEU A 45 -21.53 -4.59 -6.68
N PRO A 46 -21.51 -5.89 -6.31
CA PRO A 46 -22.60 -6.46 -5.51
C PRO A 46 -22.79 -5.87 -4.11
N LEU A 47 -21.80 -5.13 -3.59
CA LEU A 47 -21.91 -4.44 -2.32
C LEU A 47 -21.83 -2.93 -2.55
N LYS A 48 -22.93 -2.21 -2.28
CA LYS A 48 -22.98 -0.76 -2.42
C LYS A 48 -22.18 -0.10 -1.29
N GLY A 49 -21.03 0.49 -1.64
CA GLY A 49 -20.28 1.35 -0.72
C GLY A 49 -21.02 2.65 -0.42
N ARG A 50 -21.00 3.09 0.85
CA ARG A 50 -21.41 4.46 1.23
C ARG A 50 -20.43 5.49 0.67
N LEU A 51 -19.15 5.14 0.66
CA LEU A 51 -18.06 5.91 0.09
C LEU A 51 -17.20 4.96 -0.75
N ASN A 52 -16.71 5.47 -1.88
CA ASN A 52 -15.72 4.77 -2.70
C ASN A 52 -14.45 5.60 -2.76
N LEU A 53 -13.33 5.04 -2.31
CA LEU A 53 -12.02 5.68 -2.39
C LEU A 53 -11.28 5.06 -3.58
N VAL A 54 -10.85 5.89 -4.53
CA VAL A 54 -10.05 5.43 -5.68
C VAL A 54 -8.62 5.87 -5.50
N LEU A 55 -7.70 4.94 -5.69
CA LEU A 55 -6.26 5.25 -5.74
C LEU A 55 -5.85 5.42 -7.21
N VAL A 56 -5.18 6.52 -7.52
CA VAL A 56 -4.57 6.78 -8.83
C VAL A 56 -3.08 7.00 -8.61
N ASP A 57 -2.25 6.21 -9.27
CA ASP A 57 -0.80 6.43 -9.27
C ASP A 57 -0.48 7.70 -10.07
N LYS A 58 0.03 8.72 -9.40
CA LYS A 58 0.36 10.01 -10.02
C LYS A 58 1.55 9.92 -10.97
N THR A 59 2.42 8.91 -10.82
CA THR A 59 3.60 8.72 -11.68
C THR A 59 3.26 8.06 -13.01
N ASN A 60 2.12 7.37 -13.10
CA ASN A 60 1.65 6.72 -14.32
C ASN A 60 0.12 6.70 -14.38
N PRO A 61 -0.54 7.88 -14.40
CA PRO A 61 -1.99 7.96 -14.27
C PRO A 61 -2.68 7.33 -15.47
N PHE A 62 -3.48 6.29 -15.20
CA PHE A 62 -4.24 5.53 -16.20
C PHE A 62 -3.41 4.79 -17.27
N GLY A 63 -2.07 4.74 -17.13
CA GLY A 63 -1.18 4.03 -18.06
C GLY A 63 -1.31 4.55 -19.50
N ASN A 64 -1.49 3.62 -20.44
CA ASN A 64 -1.73 3.96 -21.85
C ASN A 64 -3.21 4.23 -22.19
N GLY A 65 -4.09 4.35 -21.18
CA GLY A 65 -5.52 4.62 -21.36
C GLY A 65 -6.37 3.43 -21.83
N TYR A 66 -5.78 2.26 -22.04
CA TYR A 66 -6.50 1.06 -22.49
C TYR A 66 -6.79 0.08 -21.35
N LEU A 67 -7.86 -0.68 -21.51
CA LEU A 67 -8.20 -1.80 -20.63
C LEU A 67 -7.22 -2.96 -20.83
N LEU A 68 -7.13 -3.82 -19.83
CA LEU A 68 -6.50 -5.14 -19.96
C LEU A 68 -7.09 -5.91 -21.17
N PRO A 69 -6.27 -6.63 -21.95
CA PRO A 69 -4.81 -6.80 -21.79
C PRO A 69 -3.97 -5.72 -22.50
N ARG A 70 -4.57 -4.78 -23.25
CA ARG A 70 -3.83 -3.75 -24.03
C ARG A 70 -3.18 -2.70 -23.14
N GLY A 71 -3.78 -2.42 -21.99
CA GLY A 71 -3.24 -1.53 -20.96
C GLY A 71 -3.42 -2.11 -19.57
N ILE A 72 -3.23 -1.26 -18.55
CA ILE A 72 -3.27 -1.68 -17.14
C ILE A 72 -4.64 -1.47 -16.46
N LEU A 73 -5.58 -0.82 -17.15
CA LEU A 73 -6.86 -0.47 -16.56
C LEU A 73 -7.77 -1.71 -16.43
N ARG A 74 -8.26 -1.95 -15.20
CA ARG A 74 -9.29 -2.97 -14.95
C ARG A 74 -10.70 -2.47 -15.33
N GLU A 75 -10.91 -1.16 -15.31
CA GLU A 75 -12.17 -0.49 -15.65
C GLU A 75 -11.90 0.79 -16.45
N PRO A 76 -12.84 1.24 -17.30
CA PRO A 76 -12.71 2.50 -18.02
C PRO A 76 -12.58 3.71 -17.08
N VAL A 77 -11.77 4.71 -17.46
CA VAL A 77 -11.56 5.95 -16.68
C VAL A 77 -12.87 6.66 -16.31
N LYS A 78 -13.89 6.58 -17.18
CA LYS A 78 -15.25 7.11 -16.90
C LYS A 78 -15.94 6.53 -15.66
N HIS A 79 -15.41 5.46 -15.05
CA HIS A 79 -15.92 4.91 -13.79
C HIS A 79 -15.41 5.67 -12.56
N LEU A 80 -14.48 6.63 -12.72
CA LEU A 80 -14.15 7.61 -11.69
C LEU A 80 -15.38 8.35 -11.15
N ARG A 81 -16.46 8.46 -11.93
CA ARG A 81 -17.76 9.01 -11.49
C ARG A 81 -18.33 8.37 -10.22
N ARG A 82 -17.91 7.13 -9.88
CA ARG A 82 -18.34 6.42 -8.67
C ARG A 82 -17.53 6.79 -7.44
N ALA A 83 -16.39 7.46 -7.63
CA ALA A 83 -15.48 7.84 -6.55
C ALA A 83 -16.09 8.94 -5.69
N SER A 84 -16.00 8.77 -4.37
CA SER A 84 -16.28 9.81 -3.39
C SER A 84 -15.03 10.62 -3.07
N TYR A 85 -13.85 9.99 -3.22
CA TYR A 85 -12.53 10.59 -3.07
C TYR A 85 -11.58 9.96 -4.09
N VAL A 86 -10.67 10.76 -4.63
CA VAL A 86 -9.54 10.29 -5.44
C VAL A 86 -8.26 10.58 -4.70
N PHE A 87 -7.52 9.53 -4.36
CA PHE A 87 -6.19 9.63 -3.76
C PHE A 87 -5.14 9.54 -4.87
N LEU A 88 -4.39 10.61 -5.06
CA LEU A 88 -3.20 10.62 -5.92
C LEU A 88 -2.02 10.09 -5.11
N THR A 89 -1.67 8.83 -5.32
CA THR A 89 -0.57 8.17 -4.64
C THR A 89 0.77 8.48 -5.32
N LYS A 90 1.87 8.27 -4.60
CA LYS A 90 3.24 8.59 -5.05
C LYS A 90 3.41 10.06 -5.46
N SER A 91 2.67 10.96 -4.82
CA SER A 91 2.81 12.39 -5.11
C SER A 91 4.10 12.97 -4.53
N ASN A 92 4.70 13.91 -5.24
CA ASN A 92 5.81 14.74 -4.77
C ASN A 92 5.34 16.15 -4.34
N GLY A 93 4.03 16.38 -4.28
CA GLY A 93 3.41 17.67 -3.96
C GLY A 93 3.35 18.69 -5.10
N GLN A 94 3.98 18.44 -6.25
CA GLN A 94 3.86 19.32 -7.41
C GLN A 94 2.53 19.09 -8.11
N ARG A 95 1.77 20.15 -8.43
CA ARG A 95 0.48 19.98 -9.12
C ARG A 95 0.66 19.37 -10.51
N ASP A 96 -0.32 18.58 -10.90
CA ASP A 96 -0.45 18.02 -12.26
C ASP A 96 -1.78 18.50 -12.84
N PRO A 97 -1.81 19.66 -13.53
CA PRO A 97 -3.05 20.24 -14.05
C PRO A 97 -3.76 19.33 -15.06
N GLU A 98 -3.01 18.59 -15.87
CA GLU A 98 -3.59 17.70 -16.88
C GLU A 98 -4.35 16.53 -16.24
N LEU A 99 -3.76 15.93 -15.21
CA LEU A 99 -4.39 14.88 -14.42
C LEU A 99 -5.59 15.42 -13.63
N GLU A 100 -5.45 16.57 -12.99
CA GLU A 100 -6.53 17.24 -12.25
C GLU A 100 -7.73 17.50 -13.19
N ASP A 101 -7.49 18.05 -14.38
CA ASP A 101 -8.53 18.33 -15.39
C ASP A 101 -9.19 17.03 -15.91
N LEU A 102 -8.41 15.97 -16.12
CA LEU A 102 -8.96 14.67 -16.52
C LEU A 102 -9.88 14.09 -15.44
N ILE A 103 -9.48 14.18 -14.17
CA ILE A 103 -10.32 13.74 -13.05
C ILE A 103 -11.61 14.56 -12.99
N GLN A 104 -11.51 15.90 -13.09
CA GLN A 104 -12.68 16.78 -13.08
C GLN A 104 -13.63 16.51 -14.26
N ARG A 105 -13.12 16.19 -15.46
CA ARG A 105 -13.97 15.81 -16.60
C ARG A 105 -14.79 14.54 -16.34
N HIS A 106 -14.26 13.59 -15.58
CA HIS A 106 -14.94 12.31 -15.31
C HIS A 106 -15.74 12.27 -14.01
N ASN A 107 -15.40 13.14 -13.05
CA ASN A 107 -16.13 13.29 -11.79
C ASN A 107 -16.00 14.73 -11.26
N PRO A 108 -16.82 15.67 -11.78
CA PRO A 108 -16.75 17.07 -11.37
C PRO A 108 -16.99 17.25 -9.87
N GLY A 109 -16.12 18.02 -9.21
CA GLY A 109 -16.23 18.33 -7.78
C GLY A 109 -15.80 17.20 -6.85
N VAL A 110 -15.18 16.13 -7.36
CA VAL A 110 -14.62 15.08 -6.50
C VAL A 110 -13.47 15.61 -5.66
N ASP A 111 -13.43 15.20 -4.39
CA ASP A 111 -12.34 15.53 -3.48
C ASP A 111 -11.08 14.75 -3.88
N VAL A 112 -10.00 15.50 -4.13
CA VAL A 112 -8.70 14.95 -4.47
C VAL A 112 -7.75 15.12 -3.30
N ILE A 113 -7.16 14.02 -2.85
CA ILE A 113 -6.17 13.99 -1.77
C ILE A 113 -4.86 13.49 -2.36
N GLU A 114 -3.77 14.23 -2.17
CA GLU A 114 -2.44 13.80 -2.60
C GLU A 114 -1.72 13.14 -1.44
N CYS A 115 -1.13 11.98 -1.68
CA CYS A 115 -0.38 11.26 -0.66
C CYS A 115 0.85 10.54 -1.23
N ALA A 116 1.78 10.23 -0.35
CA ALA A 116 2.96 9.45 -0.66
C ALA A 116 3.29 8.46 0.45
N HIS A 117 4.05 7.44 0.09
CA HIS A 117 4.66 6.56 1.07
C HIS A 117 5.92 7.23 1.60
N ARG A 118 6.03 7.36 2.93
CA ARG A 118 7.21 7.90 3.59
C ARG A 118 7.84 6.83 4.49
N PRO A 119 9.15 6.58 4.36
CA PRO A 119 9.86 5.71 5.29
C PRO A 119 9.87 6.32 6.69
N GLN A 120 9.71 5.48 7.71
CA GLN A 120 9.70 5.90 9.12
C GLN A 120 10.91 5.36 9.87
N TYR A 121 11.07 4.03 9.86
CA TYR A 121 12.14 3.34 10.57
C TYR A 121 12.37 1.95 9.98
N LEU A 122 13.48 1.32 10.37
CA LEU A 122 13.74 -0.10 10.14
C LEU A 122 13.24 -0.91 11.34
N GLN A 123 12.43 -1.93 11.09
CA GLN A 123 12.01 -2.89 12.12
C GLN A 123 12.74 -4.21 11.91
N ARG A 124 13.38 -4.72 12.96
CA ARG A 124 14.03 -6.03 12.90
C ARG A 124 12.98 -7.13 12.85
N VAL A 125 13.16 -8.11 11.97
CA VAL A 125 12.28 -9.28 11.85
C VAL A 125 12.49 -10.20 13.06
N GLY A 126 11.40 -10.67 13.65
CA GLY A 126 11.40 -11.63 14.77
C GLY A 126 11.62 -11.02 16.16
N VAL A 127 11.94 -9.73 16.28
CA VAL A 127 12.15 -9.06 17.57
C VAL A 127 11.63 -7.62 17.55
N GLU A 128 11.22 -7.09 18.72
CA GLU A 128 10.74 -5.71 18.87
C GLU A 128 11.89 -4.68 18.91
N GLU A 129 12.75 -4.70 17.90
CA GLU A 129 13.88 -3.77 17.77
C GLU A 129 13.65 -2.81 16.58
N ARG A 130 13.67 -1.50 16.86
CA ARG A 130 13.57 -0.45 15.84
C ARG A 130 14.89 0.28 15.68
N ARG A 131 15.24 0.61 14.45
CA ARG A 131 16.39 1.46 14.11
C ARG A 131 15.94 2.67 13.30
N PRO A 132 16.48 3.88 13.57
CA PRO A 132 16.18 5.06 12.77
C PRO A 132 16.70 4.88 11.35
N LEU A 133 16.14 5.61 10.38
CA LEU A 133 16.57 5.54 8.98
C LEU A 133 18.05 5.89 8.79
N GLY A 134 18.61 6.75 9.64
CA GLY A 134 20.04 7.07 9.65
C GLY A 134 20.95 5.84 9.87
N HIS A 135 20.41 4.72 10.36
CA HIS A 135 21.14 3.46 10.44
C HIS A 135 21.57 2.93 9.07
N LEU A 136 20.90 3.32 7.98
CA LEU A 136 21.28 2.94 6.61
C LEU A 136 22.49 3.71 6.07
N GLN A 137 22.80 4.89 6.60
CA GLN A 137 23.80 5.78 6.02
C GLN A 137 25.19 5.13 6.00
N LYS A 138 25.77 5.04 4.79
CA LYS A 138 27.09 4.46 4.53
C LYS A 138 27.23 3.01 5.00
N ARG A 139 26.11 2.29 5.16
CA ARG A 139 26.12 0.86 5.49
C ARG A 139 26.06 0.02 4.24
N ARG A 140 26.82 -1.06 4.25
CA ARG A 140 26.81 -2.08 3.20
C ARG A 140 25.72 -3.08 3.54
N ILE A 141 24.66 -3.16 2.74
CA ILE A 141 23.49 -3.99 3.04
C ILE A 141 23.12 -4.87 1.86
N GLY A 142 22.53 -6.02 2.15
CA GLY A 142 21.79 -6.80 1.16
C GLY A 142 20.33 -6.34 1.12
N ALA A 143 19.68 -6.45 -0.04
CA ALA A 143 18.24 -6.24 -0.14
C ALA A 143 17.55 -7.37 -0.88
N PHE A 144 16.34 -7.71 -0.48
CA PHE A 144 15.48 -8.58 -1.30
C PHE A 144 14.02 -8.17 -1.23
N SER A 145 13.28 -8.41 -2.31
CA SER A 145 11.85 -8.11 -2.35
C SER A 145 11.08 -8.98 -3.35
N GLY A 146 9.85 -9.30 -3.01
CA GLY A 146 8.85 -10.00 -3.84
C GLY A 146 7.62 -9.12 -4.03
N ILE A 147 7.83 -7.93 -4.62
CA ILE A 147 6.82 -6.90 -4.89
C ILE A 147 6.76 -6.55 -6.38
N ALA A 148 5.69 -5.88 -6.81
CA ALA A 148 5.49 -5.48 -8.21
C ALA A 148 6.55 -4.54 -8.81
N THR A 149 7.28 -3.75 -7.99
CA THR A 149 8.31 -2.81 -8.48
C THR A 149 9.53 -2.78 -7.55
N PRO A 150 10.39 -3.83 -7.57
CA PRO A 150 11.57 -3.93 -6.71
C PRO A 150 12.53 -2.74 -6.84
N GLU A 151 12.67 -2.19 -8.05
CA GLU A 151 13.58 -1.09 -8.36
C GLU A 151 13.26 0.15 -7.53
N SER A 152 11.98 0.44 -7.29
CA SER A 152 11.55 1.58 -6.47
C SER A 152 11.97 1.39 -5.01
N PHE A 153 11.86 0.17 -4.47
CA PHE A 153 12.31 -0.14 -3.12
C PHE A 153 13.84 -0.02 -2.98
N GLU A 154 14.60 -0.55 -3.95
CA GLU A 154 16.06 -0.39 -3.96
C GLU A 154 16.48 1.07 -4.07
N HIS A 155 15.78 1.87 -4.89
CA HIS A 155 16.04 3.30 -5.01
C HIS A 155 15.84 4.01 -3.68
N PHE A 156 14.73 3.75 -2.97
CA PHE A 156 14.49 4.30 -1.63
C PHE A 156 15.63 3.98 -0.65
N LEU A 157 16.14 2.75 -0.63
CA LEU A 157 17.26 2.39 0.26
C LEU A 157 18.54 3.17 -0.08
N ARG A 158 18.84 3.37 -1.36
CA ARG A 158 20.00 4.16 -1.81
C ARG A 158 19.83 5.64 -1.46
N GLU A 159 18.64 6.21 -1.63
CA GLU A 159 18.34 7.60 -1.23
C GLU A 159 18.51 7.82 0.28
N LEU A 160 18.22 6.81 1.09
CA LEU A 160 18.47 6.82 2.54
C LEU A 160 19.94 6.62 2.92
N GLY A 161 20.83 6.46 1.93
CA GLY A 161 22.28 6.42 2.08
C GLY A 161 22.89 5.02 2.18
N ALA A 162 22.14 3.96 1.88
CA ALA A 162 22.65 2.59 1.90
C ALA A 162 23.50 2.26 0.66
N GLU A 163 24.56 1.47 0.84
CA GLU A 163 25.30 0.81 -0.22
C GLU A 163 24.74 -0.60 -0.41
N LEU A 164 23.96 -0.81 -1.46
CA LEU A 164 23.40 -2.13 -1.79
C LEU A 164 24.49 -3.02 -2.40
N VAL A 165 25.03 -3.97 -1.63
CA VAL A 165 26.07 -4.90 -2.08
C VAL A 165 25.51 -6.15 -2.74
N THR A 166 24.27 -6.50 -2.41
CA THR A 166 23.48 -7.54 -3.09
C THR A 166 22.03 -7.12 -3.19
N THR A 167 21.37 -7.53 -4.27
CA THR A 167 19.94 -7.34 -4.48
C THR A 167 19.35 -8.61 -5.08
N GLN A 168 18.33 -9.18 -4.44
CA GLN A 168 17.58 -10.31 -4.98
C GLN A 168 16.12 -9.94 -5.22
N ARG A 169 15.60 -10.26 -6.40
CA ARG A 169 14.23 -9.94 -6.81
C ARG A 169 13.45 -11.23 -7.00
N PHE A 170 12.30 -11.30 -6.34
CA PHE A 170 11.36 -12.41 -6.42
C PHE A 170 10.06 -11.94 -7.09
N LEU A 171 9.25 -12.89 -7.55
CA LEU A 171 7.94 -12.58 -8.12
C LEU A 171 7.02 -11.93 -7.07
N ASP A 172 6.06 -11.12 -7.52
CA ASP A 172 5.06 -10.58 -6.59
C ASP A 172 4.27 -11.72 -5.95
N HIS A 173 3.98 -11.59 -4.66
CA HIS A 173 3.38 -12.64 -3.83
C HIS A 173 4.20 -13.94 -3.68
N TYR A 174 5.50 -13.93 -4.00
CA TYR A 174 6.36 -15.11 -3.83
C TYR A 174 6.39 -15.60 -2.37
N ARG A 175 6.44 -16.94 -2.22
CA ARG A 175 6.63 -17.63 -0.94
C ARG A 175 8.06 -18.12 -0.88
N PHE A 176 8.87 -17.48 -0.04
CA PHE A 176 10.27 -17.84 0.14
C PHE A 176 10.41 -19.26 0.71
N THR A 177 11.23 -20.07 0.05
CA THR A 177 11.68 -21.36 0.59
C THR A 177 12.84 -21.15 1.56
N ALA A 178 13.17 -22.19 2.33
CA ALA A 178 14.35 -22.16 3.19
C ALA A 178 15.64 -22.07 2.37
N GLU A 179 15.70 -22.73 1.21
CA GLU A 179 16.82 -22.64 0.29
C GLU A 179 17.00 -21.21 -0.26
N ASP A 180 15.92 -20.57 -0.74
CA ASP A 180 15.97 -19.20 -1.27
C ASP A 180 16.62 -18.25 -0.26
N LEU A 181 16.13 -18.29 0.99
CA LEU A 181 16.66 -17.45 2.06
C LEU A 181 18.11 -17.81 2.38
N ALA A 182 18.46 -19.10 2.45
CA ALA A 182 19.84 -19.49 2.71
C ALA A 182 20.80 -18.94 1.66
N GLU A 183 20.42 -18.99 0.38
CA GLU A 183 21.17 -18.39 -0.73
C GLU A 183 21.26 -16.87 -0.60
N THR A 184 20.13 -16.17 -0.39
CA THR A 184 20.11 -14.71 -0.21
C THR A 184 21.06 -14.25 0.89
N PHE A 185 21.00 -14.90 2.05
CA PHE A 185 21.83 -14.54 3.19
C PHE A 185 23.30 -14.89 2.96
N ASN A 186 23.60 -16.01 2.29
CA ASN A 186 24.98 -16.40 2.00
C ASN A 186 25.64 -15.46 0.99
N GLU A 187 24.93 -15.05 -0.07
CA GLU A 187 25.41 -14.06 -1.03
C GLU A 187 25.67 -12.72 -0.36
N ALA A 188 24.71 -12.22 0.44
CA ALA A 188 24.85 -10.97 1.16
C ALA A 188 26.06 -11.00 2.11
N ARG A 189 26.23 -12.09 2.87
CA ARG A 189 27.39 -12.27 3.76
C ARG A 189 28.70 -12.30 2.99
N THR A 190 28.76 -13.00 1.87
CA THR A 190 29.97 -13.10 1.02
C THR A 190 30.35 -11.75 0.42
N ALA A 191 29.37 -10.93 0.04
CA ALA A 191 29.58 -9.57 -0.43
C ALA A 191 29.97 -8.56 0.68
N GLY A 192 29.95 -8.99 1.94
CA GLY A 192 30.27 -8.17 3.10
C GLY A 192 29.13 -7.26 3.56
N ALA A 193 27.87 -7.70 3.38
CA ALA A 193 26.72 -7.01 3.94
C ALA A 193 26.70 -7.10 5.47
N GLU A 194 26.41 -5.98 6.13
CA GLU A 194 26.27 -5.88 7.58
C GLU A 194 24.90 -6.41 8.06
N PHE A 195 23.86 -6.24 7.22
CA PHE A 195 22.50 -6.74 7.44
C PHE A 195 21.72 -6.77 6.13
N LEU A 196 20.54 -7.40 6.15
CA LEU A 196 19.60 -7.40 5.03
C LEU A 196 18.39 -6.50 5.30
N VAL A 197 17.83 -5.94 4.24
CA VAL A 197 16.58 -5.18 4.28
C VAL A 197 15.58 -5.73 3.26
N THR A 198 14.35 -5.97 3.70
CA THR A 198 13.24 -6.38 2.82
C THR A 198 12.02 -5.46 3.00
N THR A 199 10.95 -5.72 2.25
CA THR A 199 9.70 -4.99 2.39
C THR A 199 8.89 -5.53 3.56
N GLU A 200 8.03 -4.70 4.14
CA GLU A 200 7.10 -5.17 5.16
C GLU A 200 6.17 -6.30 4.64
N LYS A 201 5.74 -6.19 3.38
CA LYS A 201 4.88 -7.20 2.73
C LYS A 201 5.54 -8.57 2.65
N ASP A 202 6.85 -8.61 2.47
CA ASP A 202 7.63 -9.83 2.39
C ASP A 202 8.00 -10.35 3.78
N ALA A 203 8.35 -9.46 4.72
CA ALA A 203 8.69 -9.81 6.09
C ALA A 203 7.56 -10.55 6.81
N VAL A 204 6.29 -10.20 6.58
CA VAL A 204 5.14 -10.91 7.19
C VAL A 204 4.94 -12.34 6.67
N ARG A 205 5.65 -12.75 5.60
CA ARG A 205 5.61 -14.12 5.05
C ARG A 205 6.71 -14.99 5.63
N LEU A 206 7.68 -14.40 6.32
CA LEU A 206 8.78 -15.09 6.96
C LEU A 206 8.33 -15.62 8.33
N ASP A 207 8.91 -16.72 8.77
CA ASP A 207 8.71 -17.21 10.13
C ASP A 207 9.52 -16.33 11.11
N GLU A 208 8.84 -15.69 12.05
CA GLU A 208 9.47 -14.84 13.06
C GLU A 208 10.39 -15.59 14.02
N LYS A 209 10.19 -16.91 14.14
CA LYS A 209 11.05 -17.78 14.96
C LYS A 209 12.32 -18.22 14.22
N GLN A 210 12.40 -17.95 12.92
CA GLN A 210 13.56 -18.30 12.12
C GLN A 210 14.76 -17.45 12.56
N SER A 211 15.86 -18.12 12.87
CA SER A 211 17.13 -17.43 13.08
C SER A 211 17.79 -17.15 11.73
N PHE A 212 18.18 -15.90 11.52
CA PHE A 212 18.85 -15.47 10.30
C PHE A 212 20.37 -15.34 10.51
N PRO A 213 21.20 -15.70 9.52
CA PRO A 213 22.67 -15.57 9.61
C PRO A 213 23.17 -14.13 9.77
N LEU A 214 22.37 -13.16 9.31
CA LEU A 214 22.60 -11.73 9.48
C LEU A 214 21.33 -11.08 10.03
N PRO A 215 21.41 -9.92 10.68
CA PRO A 215 20.21 -9.16 11.05
C PRO A 215 19.36 -8.90 9.80
N LEU A 216 18.06 -9.13 9.91
CA LEU A 216 17.09 -8.82 8.87
C LEU A 216 16.16 -7.71 9.36
N TYR A 217 16.06 -6.65 8.59
CA TYR A 217 15.13 -5.57 8.82
C TYR A 217 14.09 -5.50 7.70
N TYR A 218 12.93 -4.94 7.99
CA TYR A 218 12.05 -4.40 6.98
C TYR A 218 11.88 -2.89 7.14
N LEU A 219 11.70 -2.22 6.02
CA LEU A 219 11.44 -0.78 5.99
C LEU A 219 9.96 -0.52 6.31
N ARG A 220 9.69 0.14 7.45
CA ARG A 220 8.34 0.59 7.79
C ARG A 220 8.01 1.84 6.98
N MET A 221 6.93 1.76 6.21
CA MET A 221 6.39 2.86 5.43
C MET A 221 5.06 3.32 6.03
N GLU A 222 4.82 4.62 6.02
CA GLU A 222 3.51 5.19 6.35
C GLU A 222 3.00 6.06 5.21
N ILE A 223 1.69 6.31 5.20
CA ILE A 223 1.09 7.25 4.26
C ILE A 223 1.19 8.65 4.85
N GLU A 224 1.83 9.56 4.13
CA GLU A 224 1.80 10.99 4.41
C GLU A 224 0.81 11.66 3.45
N LEU A 225 -0.09 12.50 4.01
CA LEU A 225 -0.95 13.36 3.21
C LEU A 225 -0.20 14.64 2.88
N ILE A 226 -0.11 14.96 1.60
CA ILE A 226 0.63 16.11 1.09
C ILE A 226 -0.33 17.28 0.82
N ARG A 227 -1.53 16.98 0.29
CA ARG A 227 -2.53 17.99 -0.09
C ARG A 227 -3.94 17.42 -0.05
N GLY A 228 -4.95 18.29 0.07
CA GLY A 228 -6.37 17.93 0.02
C GLY A 228 -7.00 17.64 1.40
N ALA A 229 -6.16 17.44 2.41
CA ALA A 229 -6.53 17.44 3.82
C ALA A 229 -5.38 18.06 4.63
N LYS A 230 -5.70 18.67 5.78
CA LYS A 230 -4.73 19.22 6.72
C LYS A 230 -3.84 18.14 7.30
N ASP A 231 -4.45 17.00 7.66
CA ASP A 231 -3.77 15.83 8.19
C ASP A 231 -4.60 14.55 7.99
N PHE A 232 -4.00 13.40 8.32
CA PHE A 232 -4.64 12.09 8.20
C PHE A 232 -5.91 11.97 9.06
N GLN A 233 -5.94 12.56 10.25
CA GLN A 233 -7.09 12.47 11.15
C GLN A 233 -8.28 13.25 10.61
N GLU A 234 -8.04 14.42 10.02
CA GLU A 234 -9.07 15.17 9.33
C GLU A 234 -9.63 14.39 8.14
N ALA A 235 -8.76 13.81 7.30
CA ALA A 235 -9.19 12.99 6.18
C ALA A 235 -10.04 11.79 6.63
N VAL A 236 -9.60 11.08 7.67
CA VAL A 236 -10.35 9.97 8.27
C VAL A 236 -11.67 10.47 8.85
N SER A 237 -11.69 11.57 9.57
CA SER A 237 -12.92 12.12 10.15
C SER A 237 -13.95 12.44 9.06
N ARG A 238 -13.53 13.09 7.95
CA ARG A 238 -14.40 13.41 6.81
C ARG A 238 -14.96 12.15 6.11
N ILE A 239 -14.20 11.06 6.09
CA ILE A 239 -14.56 9.80 5.44
C ILE A 239 -15.43 8.93 6.36
N CYS A 240 -15.03 8.76 7.62
CA CYS A 240 -15.69 7.86 8.56
C CYS A 240 -16.93 8.50 9.20
N PHE A 241 -16.90 9.80 9.47
CA PHE A 241 -17.97 10.56 10.11
C PHE A 241 -18.43 11.73 9.22
N PRO A 242 -18.95 11.46 8.02
CA PRO A 242 -19.46 12.52 7.17
C PRO A 242 -20.62 13.21 7.90
N GLU A 243 -20.54 14.53 8.09
CA GLU A 243 -21.64 15.31 8.64
C GLU A 243 -22.90 15.02 7.83
N THR A 244 -23.97 14.66 8.53
CA THR A 244 -25.26 14.27 7.97
C THR A 244 -25.93 15.51 7.38
N GLY A 245 -25.49 15.98 6.21
CA GLY A 245 -26.07 17.20 5.62
C GLY A 245 -25.59 17.70 4.26
N SER A 246 -24.37 17.39 3.77
CA SER A 246 -23.86 18.12 2.57
C SER A 246 -23.80 17.34 1.25
N ARG A 247 -24.01 16.02 1.24
CA ARG A 247 -23.96 15.24 -0.02
C ARG A 247 -25.35 14.74 -0.38
N ALA A 248 -26.01 15.49 -1.26
CA ALA A 248 -27.22 15.03 -1.93
C ALA A 248 -26.95 13.66 -2.57
N PRO A 249 -27.87 12.69 -2.46
CA PRO A 249 -27.73 11.42 -3.16
C PRO A 249 -27.60 11.69 -4.66
N MET A 250 -26.54 11.18 -5.29
CA MET A 250 -26.42 11.21 -6.75
C MET A 250 -27.72 10.64 -7.36
N PRO A 251 -28.35 11.32 -8.32
CA PRO A 251 -29.55 10.81 -8.95
C PRO A 251 -29.23 9.46 -9.59
N LEU A 252 -30.10 8.48 -9.31
CA LEU A 252 -30.10 7.19 -9.99
C LEU A 252 -30.13 7.46 -11.49
N ALA A 253 -29.04 7.10 -12.19
CA ALA A 253 -29.07 7.02 -13.64
C ALA A 253 -30.13 5.99 -14.02
N LYS A 254 -31.17 6.44 -14.71
CA LYS A 254 -32.14 5.58 -15.39
C LYS A 254 -31.47 4.79 -16.50
#